data_AF-A0A409V737-F1
#
_entry.id   AF-A0A409V737-F1
#
_cell.length_a   1.000
_cell.length_b   1.000
_cell.length_c   1.000
_cell.angle_alpha   90.00
_cell.angle_beta   90.00
_cell.angle_gamma   90.00
#
_symmetry.space_group_name_H-M   'P 1'
#
loop_
_entity.id
_entity.type
_entity.pdbx_description
1 polymer ?
#
loop_
_entity_poly.entity_id
_entity_poly.type
_entity_poly.pdbx_seq_one_letter_code
_entity_poly.pdbx_strand_id
1 'polypeptide(L)'
;VGCTEQVEKFINGHKLREIQQGFCQKIYKEADNLVVNGKVKSSHRDLFLEQSVLCGSLGFEDFFRSDWIKMTLTWPDKKDGCMKSSWTQLLEIDSQKLVNSLLTNPKAHQLAGEVGKSIENKFEEELKKLSGSKTMRKLLREKAMKDDCMAHASGLAFGTFGSYVRYLVLQL
;
A
#
# COMPACT_ATOMS: atom_id res chain seq x y z
N VAL A 1 1.38 -19.73 -22.53
CA VAL A 1 0.83 -19.24 -21.24
C VAL A 1 0.69 -17.74 -21.35
N GLY A 2 -0.54 -17.22 -21.34
CA GLY A 2 -0.79 -15.78 -21.41
C GLY A 2 -2.17 -15.48 -21.97
N CYS A 3 -2.80 -14.42 -21.48
CA CYS A 3 -4.12 -13.95 -21.93
C CYS A 3 -4.01 -13.00 -23.13
N THR A 4 -3.01 -13.18 -24.01
CA THR A 4 -2.66 -12.22 -25.05
C THR A 4 -3.79 -12.00 -26.04
N GLU A 5 -4.46 -13.07 -26.49
CA GLU A 5 -5.60 -13.00 -27.41
C GLU A 5 -6.79 -12.23 -26.81
N GLN A 6 -7.01 -12.35 -25.51
CA GLN A 6 -8.09 -11.64 -24.81
C GLN A 6 -7.77 -10.15 -24.69
N VAL A 7 -6.51 -9.81 -24.39
CA VAL A 7 -6.03 -8.43 -24.37
C VAL A 7 -6.12 -7.82 -25.76
N GLU A 8 -5.67 -8.52 -26.80
CA GLU A 8 -5.74 -8.07 -28.20
C GLU A 8 -7.19 -7.81 -28.64
N LYS A 9 -8.12 -8.70 -28.31
CA LYS A 9 -9.55 -8.47 -28.56
C LYS A 9 -10.10 -7.26 -27.81
N PHE A 10 -9.69 -7.08 -26.55
CA PHE A 10 -10.14 -5.97 -25.71
C PHE A 10 -9.59 -4.61 -26.18
N ILE A 11 -8.34 -4.55 -26.65
CA ILE A 11 -7.72 -3.31 -27.13
C ILE A 11 -8.11 -2.95 -28.57
N ASN A 12 -8.63 -3.91 -29.34
CA ASN A 12 -8.95 -3.70 -30.74
C ASN A 12 -9.99 -2.58 -30.91
N GLY A 13 -9.65 -1.55 -31.68
CA GLY A 13 -10.51 -0.38 -31.93
C GLY A 13 -10.50 0.68 -30.83
N HIS A 14 -9.81 0.46 -29.71
CA HIS A 14 -9.69 1.43 -28.62
C HIS A 14 -8.32 2.11 -28.61
N LYS A 15 -8.29 3.42 -28.32
CA LYS A 15 -7.02 4.10 -28.05
C LYS A 15 -6.51 3.70 -26.67
N LEU A 16 -5.20 3.55 -26.52
CA LEU A 16 -4.57 3.24 -25.23
C LEU A 16 -5.03 4.18 -24.11
N ARG A 17 -5.18 5.48 -24.42
CA ARG A 17 -5.64 6.50 -23.46
C ARG A 17 -7.08 6.27 -23.00
N GLU A 18 -7.97 5.79 -23.87
CA GLU A 18 -9.37 5.48 -23.51
C GLU A 18 -9.44 4.28 -22.56
N ILE A 19 -8.60 3.28 -22.79
CA ILE A 19 -8.47 2.11 -21.91
C ILE A 19 -7.92 2.52 -20.55
N GLN A 20 -6.82 3.29 -20.53
CA GLN A 20 -6.24 3.83 -19.31
C GLN A 20 -7.27 4.65 -18.53
N GLN A 21 -8.08 5.46 -19.23
CA GLN A 21 -9.15 6.24 -18.63
C GLN A 21 -10.25 5.39 -18.02
N GLY A 22 -10.71 4.36 -18.72
CA GLY A 22 -11.70 3.42 -18.19
C GLY A 22 -11.19 2.69 -16.93
N PHE A 23 -9.92 2.30 -16.90
CA PHE A 23 -9.33 1.67 -15.71
C PHE A 23 -9.15 2.66 -14.57
N CYS A 24 -8.55 3.83 -14.82
CA CYS A 24 -8.29 4.80 -13.76
C CYS A 24 -9.57 5.40 -13.16
N GLN A 25 -10.66 5.51 -13.92
CA GLN A 25 -11.97 5.87 -13.35
C GLN A 25 -12.50 4.81 -12.38
N LYS A 26 -12.31 3.52 -12.65
CA LYS A 26 -12.72 2.44 -11.75
C LYS A 26 -11.83 2.40 -10.52
N ILE A 27 -10.52 2.48 -10.72
CA ILE A 27 -9.52 2.54 -9.64
C ILE A 27 -9.78 3.74 -8.73
N TYR A 28 -10.13 4.90 -9.30
CA TYR A 28 -10.49 6.08 -8.52
C TYR A 28 -11.71 5.84 -7.63
N LYS A 29 -12.77 5.22 -8.16
CA LYS A 29 -13.96 4.86 -7.36
C LYS A 29 -13.62 3.90 -6.24
N GLU A 30 -12.75 2.91 -6.50
CA GLU A 30 -12.27 2.01 -5.45
C GLU A 30 -11.48 2.78 -4.38
N ALA A 31 -10.56 3.66 -4.77
CA ALA A 31 -9.78 4.48 -3.85
C ALA A 31 -10.68 5.40 -3.00
N ASP A 32 -11.68 6.04 -3.60
CA ASP A 32 -12.65 6.89 -2.90
C ASP A 32 -13.49 6.08 -1.90
N ASN A 33 -13.89 4.84 -2.25
CA ASN A 33 -14.59 3.94 -1.34
C ASN A 33 -13.74 3.51 -0.12
N LEU A 34 -12.40 3.59 -0.20
CA LEU A 34 -11.52 3.35 0.95
C LEU A 34 -11.53 4.51 1.95
N VAL A 35 -11.98 5.70 1.53
CA VAL A 35 -12.01 6.92 2.34
C VAL A 35 -13.34 6.99 3.10
N VAL A 36 -13.30 6.69 4.40
CA VAL A 36 -14.47 6.79 5.28
C VAL A 36 -14.24 7.90 6.28
N ASN A 37 -15.13 8.90 6.31
CA ASN A 37 -15.01 10.08 7.18
C ASN A 37 -13.65 10.79 7.06
N GLY A 38 -13.15 10.94 5.82
CA GLY A 38 -11.87 11.59 5.52
C GLY A 38 -10.64 10.80 5.98
N LYS A 39 -10.77 9.49 6.21
CA LYS A 39 -9.68 8.61 6.66
C LYS A 39 -9.66 7.30 5.88
N VAL A 40 -8.46 6.78 5.64
CA VAL A 40 -8.24 5.42 5.13
C VAL A 40 -7.72 4.54 6.27
N LYS A 41 -8.33 3.35 6.42
CA LYS A 41 -7.87 2.35 7.39
C LYS A 41 -6.41 1.98 7.13
N SER A 42 -5.64 1.72 8.18
CA SER A 42 -4.21 1.41 8.03
C SER A 42 -3.96 0.23 7.09
N SER A 43 -4.81 -0.81 7.15
CA SER A 43 -4.79 -1.99 6.28
C SER A 43 -4.98 -1.69 4.79
N HIS A 44 -5.57 -0.54 4.44
CA HIS A 44 -5.83 -0.13 3.06
C HIS A 44 -4.94 1.01 2.57
N ARG A 45 -4.02 1.53 3.41
CA ARG A 45 -3.15 2.65 3.01
C ARG A 45 -2.21 2.27 1.87
N ASP A 46 -1.70 1.04 1.89
CA ASP A 46 -0.81 0.52 0.84
C ASP A 46 -1.53 0.55 -0.52
N LEU A 47 -2.67 -0.14 -0.62
CA LEU A 47 -3.53 -0.15 -1.80
C LEU A 47 -3.92 1.27 -2.26
N PHE A 48 -4.29 2.16 -1.33
CA PHE A 48 -4.63 3.54 -1.68
C PHE A 48 -3.44 4.28 -2.32
N LEU A 49 -2.22 4.09 -1.82
CA LEU A 49 -1.01 4.69 -2.40
C LEU A 49 -0.68 4.07 -3.77
N GLU A 50 -0.81 2.75 -3.93
CA GLU A 50 -0.62 2.07 -5.22
C GLU A 50 -1.54 2.64 -6.29
N GLN A 51 -2.82 2.75 -5.97
CA GLN A 51 -3.84 3.30 -6.85
C GLN A 51 -3.54 4.77 -7.19
N SER A 52 -3.15 5.55 -6.18
CA SER A 52 -2.83 6.98 -6.33
C SER A 52 -1.60 7.22 -7.21
N VAL A 53 -0.50 6.49 -6.99
CA VAL A 53 0.72 6.66 -7.79
C VAL A 53 0.54 6.11 -9.20
N LEU A 54 -0.17 4.99 -9.38
CA LEU A 54 -0.41 4.39 -10.69
C LEU A 54 -1.20 5.34 -11.59
N CYS A 55 -2.37 5.80 -11.15
CA CYS A 55 -3.24 6.63 -11.98
C CYS A 55 -2.82 8.11 -11.96
N GLY A 56 -2.33 8.62 -10.84
CA GLY A 56 -1.80 9.99 -10.75
C GLY A 56 -0.62 10.22 -11.70
N SER A 57 0.32 9.26 -11.81
CA SER A 57 1.44 9.36 -12.75
C SER A 57 1.03 9.28 -14.23
N LEU A 58 -0.13 8.68 -14.52
CA LEU A 58 -0.75 8.67 -15.86
C LEU A 58 -1.52 9.97 -16.18
N GLY A 59 -1.55 10.94 -15.27
CA GLY A 59 -2.20 12.24 -15.46
C GLY A 59 -3.67 12.28 -15.03
N PHE A 60 -4.14 11.33 -14.22
CA PHE A 60 -5.48 11.39 -13.64
C PHE A 60 -5.50 12.31 -12.43
N GLU A 61 -5.84 13.57 -12.67
CA GLU A 61 -5.75 14.63 -11.66
C GLU A 61 -6.75 14.48 -10.50
N ASP A 62 -7.80 13.66 -10.68
CA ASP A 62 -8.78 13.36 -9.62
C ASP A 62 -8.11 12.77 -8.35
N PHE A 63 -6.93 12.15 -8.48
CA PHE A 63 -6.14 11.64 -7.35
C PHE A 63 -5.38 12.75 -6.59
N PHE A 64 -5.33 13.98 -7.10
CA PHE A 64 -4.61 15.12 -6.51
C PHE A 64 -5.50 16.04 -5.70
N ARG A 65 -6.58 15.51 -5.11
CA ARG A 65 -7.47 16.28 -4.24
C ARG A 65 -6.74 16.75 -2.97
N SER A 66 -7.05 17.99 -2.56
CA SER A 66 -6.40 18.62 -1.40
C SER A 66 -6.61 17.84 -0.10
N ASP A 67 -7.79 17.25 0.11
CA ASP A 67 -8.10 16.41 1.27
C ASP A 67 -7.28 15.12 1.29
N TRP A 68 -7.11 14.47 0.13
CA TRP A 68 -6.30 13.25 0.01
C TRP A 68 -4.81 13.53 0.21
N ILE A 69 -4.29 14.60 -0.39
CA ILE A 69 -2.91 15.04 -0.20
C ILE A 69 -2.65 15.30 1.30
N LYS A 70 -3.48 16.10 1.95
CA LYS A 70 -3.34 16.41 3.38
C LYS A 70 -3.41 15.15 4.24
N MET A 71 -4.35 14.24 3.95
CA MET A 71 -4.51 13.00 4.68
C MET A 71 -3.26 12.11 4.58
N THR A 72 -2.79 11.84 3.36
CA THR A 72 -1.67 10.93 3.10
C THR A 72 -0.34 11.43 3.66
N LEU A 73 -0.10 12.75 3.65
CA LEU A 73 1.09 13.36 4.25
C LEU A 73 1.17 13.16 5.79
N THR A 74 0.09 12.74 6.45
CA THR A 74 0.12 12.39 7.89
C THR A 74 0.51 10.95 8.16
N TRP A 75 0.66 10.10 7.14
CA TRP A 75 0.89 8.67 7.31
C TRP A 75 2.35 8.26 7.59
N PRO A 76 3.37 8.95 7.05
CA PRO A 76 4.76 8.65 7.42
C PRO A 76 5.03 8.87 8.90
N ASP A 77 5.96 8.09 9.46
CA ASP A 77 6.43 8.28 10.83
C ASP A 77 7.06 9.67 10.99
N LYS A 78 6.71 10.38 12.07
CA LYS A 78 7.14 11.77 12.29
C LYS A 78 8.63 11.92 12.57
N LYS A 79 9.30 10.87 13.05
CA LYS A 79 10.72 10.88 13.40
C LYS A 79 11.56 10.44 12.20
N ASP A 80 11.19 9.32 11.59
CA ASP A 80 12.02 8.66 10.57
C ASP A 80 11.56 8.99 9.14
N GLY A 81 10.35 9.55 8.96
CA GLY A 81 9.82 9.97 7.66
C GLY A 81 9.41 8.83 6.72
N CYS A 82 9.62 7.58 7.13
CA CYS A 82 9.26 6.39 6.38
C CYS A 82 7.87 5.87 6.76
N MET A 83 7.29 5.03 5.91
CA MET A 83 6.10 4.27 6.26
C MET A 83 6.50 3.10 7.16
N LYS A 84 5.93 3.00 8.34
CA LYS A 84 6.16 1.88 9.25
C LYS A 84 4.99 0.92 9.23
N SER A 85 5.24 -0.34 9.58
CA SER A 85 4.16 -1.28 9.81
C SER A 85 3.30 -0.75 10.95
N SER A 86 2.01 -0.67 10.70
CA SER A 86 1.08 -0.36 11.75
C SER A 86 1.08 -1.56 12.68
N TRP A 87 1.50 -1.42 13.94
CA TRP A 87 1.30 -2.48 14.94
C TRP A 87 -0.18 -2.92 15.01
N THR A 88 -1.09 -2.01 14.64
CA THR A 88 -2.52 -2.25 14.42
C THR A 88 -2.85 -3.18 13.23
N GLN A 89 -2.01 -3.28 12.19
CA GLN A 89 -2.16 -4.28 11.11
C GLN A 89 -1.73 -5.69 11.56
N LEU A 90 -0.76 -5.80 12.48
CA LEU A 90 -0.37 -7.08 13.09
C LEU A 90 -1.38 -7.56 14.15
N LEU A 91 -2.21 -6.65 14.67
CA LEU A 91 -3.10 -6.87 15.81
C LEU A 91 -4.57 -6.52 15.49
N GLU A 92 -5.05 -6.84 14.29
CA GLU A 92 -6.50 -7.01 14.04
C GLU A 92 -7.03 -8.32 14.69
N ILE A 93 -6.52 -8.67 15.88
CA ILE A 93 -7.09 -9.64 16.80
C ILE A 93 -7.51 -8.83 18.02
N ASP A 94 -8.82 -8.84 18.30
CA ASP A 94 -9.52 -8.14 19.38
C ASP A 94 -8.77 -8.17 20.72
N SER A 95 -7.92 -7.18 20.95
CA SER A 95 -7.09 -7.07 22.16
C SER A 95 -6.62 -5.63 22.38
N GLN A 96 -7.49 -4.63 22.17
CA GLN A 96 -7.19 -3.22 22.48
C GLN A 96 -6.62 -3.01 23.90
N LYS A 97 -7.02 -3.86 24.86
CA LYS A 97 -6.49 -3.83 26.25
C LYS A 97 -5.04 -4.31 26.37
N LEU A 98 -4.62 -5.30 25.59
CA LEU A 98 -3.26 -5.85 25.65
C LEU A 98 -2.26 -4.90 24.98
N VAL A 99 -2.65 -4.30 23.85
CA VAL A 99 -1.82 -3.35 23.10
C VAL A 99 -1.51 -2.10 23.91
N ASN A 100 -2.52 -1.54 24.57
CA ASN A 100 -2.34 -0.35 25.41
C ASN A 100 -1.42 -0.63 26.62
N SER A 101 -1.40 -1.87 27.14
CA SER A 101 -0.50 -2.29 28.21
C SER A 101 0.94 -2.56 27.74
N LEU A 102 1.14 -2.87 26.46
CA LEU A 102 2.46 -3.16 25.89
C LEU A 102 3.15 -1.89 25.36
N LEU A 103 2.38 -0.93 24.82
CA LEU A 103 2.90 0.33 24.26
C LEU A 103 3.61 1.23 25.29
N THR A 104 3.37 1.06 26.59
CA THR A 104 4.04 1.85 27.65
C THR A 104 5.46 1.36 27.96
N ASN A 105 5.92 0.25 27.36
CA ASN A 105 7.25 -0.30 27.60
C ASN A 105 8.08 -0.31 26.30
N PRO A 106 9.17 0.47 26.20
CA PRO A 106 9.99 0.54 24.99
C PRO A 106 10.62 -0.81 24.57
N LYS A 107 10.74 -1.78 25.48
CA LYS A 107 11.18 -3.15 25.14
C LYS A 107 10.10 -3.96 24.40
N ALA A 108 8.83 -3.63 24.57
CA ALA A 108 7.72 -4.36 23.94
C ALA A 108 7.66 -4.16 22.42
N HIS A 109 8.11 -3.01 21.92
CA HIS A 109 8.20 -2.72 20.48
C HIS A 109 9.21 -3.66 19.79
N GLN A 110 10.37 -3.85 20.41
CA GLN A 110 11.42 -4.73 19.89
C GLN A 110 10.99 -6.20 19.90
N LEU A 111 10.41 -6.66 21.02
CA LEU A 111 9.88 -8.02 21.16
C LEU A 111 8.74 -8.31 20.18
N ALA A 112 7.86 -7.35 19.93
CA ALA A 112 6.76 -7.54 18.98
C ALA A 112 7.27 -7.67 17.53
N GLY A 113 8.35 -6.98 17.16
CA GLY A 113 9.00 -7.11 15.85
C GLY A 113 9.65 -8.49 15.65
N GLU A 114 10.25 -9.04 16.71
CA GLU A 114 10.82 -10.39 16.72
C GLU A 114 9.72 -11.47 16.61
N VAL A 115 8.61 -11.31 17.34
CA VAL A 115 7.46 -12.22 17.27
C VAL A 115 6.80 -12.19 15.89
N GLY A 116 6.59 -11.00 15.31
CA GLY A 116 6.05 -10.84 13.96
C GLY A 116 6.88 -11.58 12.91
N LYS A 117 8.21 -11.43 12.95
CA LYS A 117 9.14 -12.16 12.07
C LYS A 117 9.08 -13.67 12.26
N SER A 118 8.96 -14.14 13.51
CA SER A 118 8.86 -15.58 13.81
C SER A 118 7.58 -16.20 13.26
N ILE A 119 6.46 -15.50 13.38
CA ILE A 119 5.15 -15.92 12.85
C ILE A 119 5.17 -15.93 11.32
N GLU A 120 5.72 -14.88 10.69
CA GLU A 120 5.82 -14.78 9.24
C GLU A 120 6.66 -15.92 8.63
N ASN A 121 7.80 -16.24 9.25
CA ASN A 121 8.65 -17.36 8.83
C ASN A 121 7.93 -18.71 8.93
N LYS A 122 7.21 -18.95 10.04
CA LYS A 122 6.44 -20.20 10.22
C LYS A 122 5.31 -20.32 9.19
N PHE A 123 4.61 -19.23 8.90
CA PHE A 123 3.54 -19.21 7.91
C PHE A 123 4.08 -19.42 6.48
N GLU A 124 5.27 -18.90 6.15
CA GLU A 124 5.95 -19.21 4.89
C GLU A 124 6.32 -20.70 4.75
N GLU A 125 6.79 -21.33 5.83
CA GLU A 125 7.10 -22.77 5.82
C GLU A 125 5.85 -23.62 5.60
N GLU A 126 4.73 -23.27 6.22
CA GLU A 126 3.45 -23.98 6.01
C GLU A 126 2.89 -23.76 4.60
N LEU A 127 2.94 -22.53 4.07
CA LEU A 127 2.51 -22.24 2.70
C LEU A 127 3.37 -22.96 1.65
N LYS A 128 4.68 -23.10 1.88
CA LYS A 128 5.57 -23.89 1.00
C LYS A 128 5.21 -25.38 1.00
N LYS A 129 4.71 -25.91 2.13
CA LYS A 129 4.25 -27.31 2.22
C LYS A 129 2.90 -27.52 1.51
N LEU A 130 2.03 -26.52 1.50
CA LEU A 130 0.70 -26.59 0.87
C LEU A 130 0.71 -26.30 -0.63
N SER A 131 1.65 -25.46 -1.10
CA SER A 131 1.81 -25.14 -2.52
C SER A 131 2.52 -26.25 -3.28
N GLY A 132 1.80 -27.33 -3.59
CA GLY A 132 2.24 -28.38 -4.52
C GLY A 132 2.42 -27.91 -5.98
N SER A 133 2.20 -26.62 -6.28
CA SER A 133 2.35 -26.03 -7.61
C SER A 133 3.63 -25.19 -7.71
N LYS A 134 4.52 -25.57 -8.64
CA LYS A 134 5.72 -24.79 -9.01
C LYS A 134 5.31 -23.51 -9.78
N THR A 135 4.74 -22.52 -9.11
CA THR A 135 4.88 -21.15 -9.63
C THR A 135 6.28 -20.67 -9.29
N MET A 136 7.17 -20.57 -10.29
CA MET A 136 8.58 -20.17 -10.13
C MET A 136 8.79 -18.72 -9.64
N ARG A 137 7.72 -17.94 -9.47
CA ARG A 137 7.83 -16.57 -8.98
C ARG A 137 7.65 -16.55 -7.48
N LYS A 138 8.74 -16.27 -6.75
CA LYS A 138 8.66 -15.89 -5.34
C LYS A 138 7.77 -14.64 -5.27
N LEU A 139 6.64 -14.73 -4.58
CA LEU A 139 5.80 -13.55 -4.32
C LEU A 139 6.67 -12.55 -3.55
N LEU A 140 6.86 -11.35 -4.09
CA LEU A 140 7.57 -10.29 -3.39
C LEU A 140 6.68 -9.86 -2.23
N ARG A 141 7.20 -9.97 -1.02
CA ARG A 141 6.55 -9.51 0.21
C ARG A 141 7.21 -8.23 0.68
N GLU A 142 6.46 -7.46 1.45
CA GLU A 142 6.97 -6.26 2.10
C GLU A 142 8.23 -6.60 2.91
N LYS A 143 9.25 -5.74 2.80
CA LYS A 143 10.54 -5.95 3.45
C LYS A 143 10.76 -4.86 4.47
N ALA A 144 10.85 -5.26 5.74
CA ALA A 144 11.30 -4.37 6.79
C ALA A 144 12.77 -3.96 6.56
N MET A 145 13.01 -2.66 6.65
CA MET A 145 14.31 -2.01 6.66
C MET A 145 14.75 -1.73 8.10
N LYS A 146 15.83 -0.98 8.27
CA LYS A 146 16.25 -0.47 9.58
C LYS A 146 15.13 0.40 10.17
N ASP A 147 15.00 0.37 11.51
CA ASP A 147 14.04 1.20 12.26
C ASP A 147 12.56 0.91 11.92
N ASP A 148 12.27 -0.33 11.49
CA ASP A 148 10.94 -0.86 11.16
C ASP A 148 10.22 -0.16 9.99
N CYS A 149 10.99 0.55 9.15
CA CYS A 149 10.49 1.10 7.90
C CYS A 149 10.13 -0.01 6.90
N MET A 150 8.97 0.10 6.27
CA MET A 150 8.50 -0.78 5.19
C MET A 150 8.97 -0.25 3.84
N ALA A 151 9.74 -1.05 3.11
CA ALA A 151 10.38 -0.61 1.87
C ALA A 151 9.36 -0.27 0.76
N HIS A 152 8.40 -1.16 0.51
CA HIS A 152 7.41 -0.99 -0.55
C HIS A 152 6.45 0.15 -0.23
N ALA A 153 5.84 0.14 0.96
CA ALA A 153 4.96 1.24 1.38
C ALA A 153 5.67 2.61 1.38
N SER A 154 6.94 2.68 1.80
CA SER A 154 7.71 3.93 1.75
C SER A 154 7.99 4.36 0.32
N GLY A 155 8.30 3.42 -0.58
CA GLY A 155 8.46 3.68 -2.01
C GLY A 155 7.18 4.21 -2.66
N LEU A 156 6.04 3.63 -2.34
CA LEU A 156 4.73 4.10 -2.81
C LEU A 156 4.40 5.49 -2.29
N ALA A 157 4.64 5.76 -1.00
CA ALA A 157 4.44 7.08 -0.41
C ALA A 157 5.30 8.13 -1.11
N PHE A 158 6.59 7.82 -1.31
CA PHE A 158 7.51 8.72 -2.02
C PHE A 158 7.06 8.98 -3.46
N GLY A 159 6.69 7.96 -4.22
CA GLY A 159 6.20 8.11 -5.60
C GLY A 159 4.91 8.94 -5.67
N THR A 160 4.00 8.72 -4.73
CA THR A 160 2.75 9.48 -4.60
C THR A 160 3.04 10.96 -4.29
N PHE A 161 3.88 11.24 -3.30
CA PHE A 161 4.22 12.61 -2.92
C PHE A 161 5.01 13.35 -4.00
N GLY A 162 5.91 12.66 -4.69
CA GLY A 162 6.59 13.22 -5.86
C GLY A 162 5.59 13.61 -6.96
N SER A 163 4.57 12.79 -7.17
CA SER A 163 3.48 13.11 -8.11
C SER A 163 2.67 14.32 -7.65
N TYR A 164 2.39 14.46 -6.35
CA TYR A 164 1.73 15.62 -5.77
C TYR A 164 2.54 16.91 -5.93
N VAL A 165 3.83 16.87 -5.60
CA VAL A 165 4.72 18.03 -5.76
C VAL A 165 4.77 18.45 -7.22
N ARG A 166 4.94 17.49 -8.13
CA ARG A 166 4.93 17.77 -9.57
C ARG A 166 3.61 18.43 -9.99
N TYR A 167 2.47 17.91 -9.55
CA TYR A 167 1.17 18.50 -9.85
C TYR A 167 1.07 19.93 -9.30
N LEU A 168 1.35 20.14 -8.01
CA LEU A 168 1.22 21.44 -7.36
C LEU A 168 2.16 22.50 -7.93
N VAL A 169 3.40 22.13 -8.29
CA VAL A 169 4.37 23.05 -8.89
C VAL A 169 3.97 23.44 -10.32
N LEU A 170 3.39 22.52 -11.09
CA LEU A 170 2.93 22.81 -12.46
C LEU A 170 1.65 23.65 -12.52
N GLN A 171 0.97 23.86 -11.39
CA GLN A 171 -0.24 24.67 -11.28
C GLN A 171 0.02 26.08 -10.73
N LEU A 172 1.27 26.41 -10.39
CA LEU A 172 1.74 27.74 -9.98
C LEU A 172 2.33 28.49 -11.18
#